data_AF-A3XRK6-F1
#
_entry.id   AF-A3XRK6-F1
#
_cell.length_a   1.000
_cell.length_b   1.000
_cell.length_c   1.000
_cell.angle_alpha   90.00
_cell.angle_beta   90.00
_cell.angle_gamma   90.00
#
_symmetry.space_group_name_H-M   'P 1'
#
loop_
_entity.id
_entity.type
_entity.pdbx_description
1 polymer ?
#
loop_
_entity_poly.entity_id
_entity_poly.type
_entity_poly.pdbx_seq_one_letter_code
_entity_poly.pdbx_strand_id
1 'polypeptide(L)'
;MACHHEEKEKPVVWADLNLILDTDEAIDSVMVRDIAQSRELHKVAFQDTIRISFNDSINDLYHIWFLKEGKIVSSKLPESQVWLNGKQVIIKGQIDQKLKIDTVIGSDLFYKAREHNTAYISLIKEKVAPQEIDSFLLKEIDSFIDSPFSLAIMDNYFFRNQEDRDALQKLLNLASKQKEQIKNHSFLGSYERIEKRLGITRLDIDSYSFYDLENKVVTTAFDKDKKYLLDLWFVNCPPCVKEHKLMA
;
A
#
# COMPACT_ATOMS: atom_id res chain seq x y z
N MET A 1 -29.06 -58.13 2.06
CA MET A 1 -28.78 -57.04 1.09
C MET A 1 -29.24 -55.74 1.71
N ALA A 2 -28.33 -54.95 2.26
CA ALA A 2 -28.62 -53.60 2.74
C ALA A 2 -28.11 -52.63 1.68
N CYS A 3 -28.99 -51.80 1.14
CA CYS A 3 -28.66 -50.79 0.14
C CYS A 3 -27.83 -49.68 0.80
N HIS A 4 -26.58 -49.53 0.37
CA HIS A 4 -25.81 -48.31 0.62
C HIS A 4 -26.40 -47.21 -0.27
N HIS A 5 -27.08 -46.24 0.35
CA HIS A 5 -27.25 -44.93 -0.28
C HIS A 5 -25.91 -44.20 -0.18
N GLU A 6 -25.18 -44.16 -1.29
CA GLU A 6 -24.12 -43.16 -1.47
C GLU A 6 -24.81 -41.79 -1.54
N GLU A 7 -24.71 -41.02 -0.46
CA GLU A 7 -24.99 -39.59 -0.51
C GLU A 7 -23.99 -38.96 -1.48
N LYS A 8 -24.46 -38.64 -2.69
CA LYS A 8 -23.68 -37.81 -3.61
C LYS A 8 -23.43 -36.47 -2.93
N GLU A 9 -22.17 -36.22 -2.55
CA GLU A 9 -21.75 -34.93 -2.03
C GLU A 9 -22.28 -33.81 -2.94
N LYS A 10 -23.03 -32.88 -2.35
CA LYS A 10 -23.53 -31.72 -3.09
C LYS A 10 -22.32 -30.91 -3.59
N PRO A 11 -22.32 -30.45 -4.85
CA PRO A 11 -21.20 -29.68 -5.39
C PRO A 11 -20.96 -28.44 -4.54
N VAL A 12 -19.71 -28.21 -4.15
CA VAL A 12 -19.31 -27.03 -3.39
C VAL A 12 -19.53 -25.80 -4.27
N VAL A 13 -20.46 -24.92 -3.85
CA VAL A 13 -20.67 -23.63 -4.49
C VAL A 13 -19.59 -22.67 -3.98
N TRP A 14 -18.75 -22.20 -4.89
CA TRP A 14 -17.70 -21.21 -4.60
C TRP A 14 -18.17 -19.80 -4.91
N ALA A 15 -17.74 -18.83 -4.11
CA ALA A 15 -17.93 -17.40 -4.36
C ALA A 15 -16.64 -16.76 -4.92
N ASP A 16 -16.62 -15.44 -5.08
CA ASP A 16 -15.46 -14.72 -5.63
C ASP A 16 -14.26 -14.80 -4.67
N LEU A 17 -14.48 -14.67 -3.36
CA LEU A 17 -13.49 -14.92 -2.31
C LEU A 17 -14.02 -15.98 -1.34
N ASN A 18 -13.16 -16.94 -1.03
CA ASN A 18 -13.47 -18.04 -0.14
C ASN A 18 -12.37 -18.16 0.92
N LEU A 19 -12.74 -18.14 2.20
CA LEU A 19 -11.80 -18.32 3.31
C LEU A 19 -12.10 -19.67 3.95
N ILE A 20 -11.10 -20.55 3.96
CA ILE A 20 -11.16 -21.86 4.64
C ILE A 20 -10.17 -21.76 5.79
N LEU A 21 -10.70 -21.58 7.01
CA LEU A 21 -9.90 -21.15 8.14
C LEU A 21 -10.16 -22.03 9.36
N ASP A 22 -9.08 -22.51 9.97
CA ASP A 22 -9.11 -23.22 11.24
C ASP A 22 -8.78 -22.27 12.39
N THR A 23 -9.49 -22.40 13.51
CA THR A 23 -9.19 -21.61 14.72
C THR A 23 -9.77 -22.24 15.99
N ASP A 24 -9.04 -22.09 17.10
CA ASP A 24 -9.54 -22.36 18.45
C ASP A 24 -10.09 -21.09 19.12
N GLU A 25 -10.01 -19.94 18.45
CA GLU A 25 -10.52 -18.66 18.95
C GLU A 25 -12.03 -18.55 18.75
N ALA A 26 -12.73 -18.05 19.77
CA ALA A 26 -14.13 -17.67 19.63
C ALA A 26 -14.27 -16.39 18.79
N ILE A 27 -14.52 -16.55 17.49
CA ILE A 27 -14.73 -15.46 16.52
C ILE A 27 -16.20 -15.40 16.14
N ASP A 28 -16.80 -14.20 16.19
CA ASP A 28 -18.21 -14.02 15.86
C ASP A 28 -18.40 -13.76 14.36
N SER A 29 -17.53 -12.94 13.77
CA SER A 29 -17.68 -12.49 12.39
C SER A 29 -16.36 -12.12 11.73
N VAL A 30 -16.37 -12.16 10.41
CA VAL A 30 -15.28 -11.69 9.54
C VAL A 30 -15.75 -10.46 8.79
N MET A 31 -14.86 -9.47 8.72
CA MET A 31 -15.04 -8.26 7.94
C MET A 31 -13.99 -8.21 6.85
N VAL A 32 -14.44 -8.14 5.59
CA VAL A 32 -13.58 -7.99 4.42
C VAL A 32 -13.94 -6.71 3.69
N ARG A 33 -12.92 -5.92 3.33
CA ARG A 33 -13.10 -4.67 2.61
C ARG A 33 -11.87 -4.33 1.79
N ASP A 34 -12.04 -3.58 0.71
CA ASP A 34 -10.93 -2.99 -0.03
C ASP A 34 -10.23 -1.89 0.79
N ILE A 35 -8.94 -1.68 0.53
CA ILE A 35 -8.12 -0.65 1.19
C ILE A 35 -8.66 0.76 0.96
N ALA A 36 -9.29 0.97 -0.20
CA ALA A 36 -9.92 2.21 -0.62
C ALA A 36 -11.18 2.55 0.18
N GLN A 37 -11.72 1.58 0.94
CA GLN A 37 -12.85 1.75 1.84
C GLN A 37 -14.14 2.21 1.16
N SER A 38 -14.15 2.25 -0.16
CA SER A 38 -15.15 2.96 -0.96
C SER A 38 -15.92 2.04 -1.88
N ARG A 39 -15.39 0.83 -2.15
CA ARG A 39 -16.02 -0.10 -3.07
C ARG A 39 -16.95 -1.03 -2.32
N GLU A 40 -16.43 -1.84 -1.41
CA GLU A 40 -17.22 -2.93 -0.82
C GLU A 40 -16.84 -3.24 0.64
N LEU A 41 -17.86 -3.48 1.46
CA LEU A 41 -17.73 -3.89 2.86
C LEU A 41 -18.59 -5.13 3.09
N HIS A 42 -17.95 -6.25 3.36
CA HIS A 42 -18.61 -7.49 3.72
C HIS A 42 -18.40 -7.76 5.20
N LYS A 43 -19.49 -7.97 5.94
CA LYS A 43 -19.45 -8.49 7.30
C LYS A 43 -20.32 -9.74 7.37
N VAL A 44 -19.70 -10.88 7.66
CA VAL A 44 -20.34 -12.19 7.63
C VAL A 44 -20.06 -12.95 8.92
N ALA A 45 -21.00 -13.78 9.37
CA ALA A 45 -20.79 -14.66 10.52
C ALA A 45 -19.63 -15.63 10.26
N PHE A 46 -18.82 -15.88 11.27
CA PHE A 46 -17.70 -16.82 11.17
C PHE A 46 -18.21 -18.26 11.01
N GLN A 47 -17.59 -19.01 10.09
CA GLN A 47 -17.90 -20.40 9.76
C GLN A 47 -16.61 -21.06 9.22
N ASP A 48 -16.51 -22.39 9.22
CA ASP A 48 -15.35 -23.13 8.69
C ASP A 48 -15.01 -22.76 7.24
N THR A 49 -16.03 -22.43 6.44
CA THR A 49 -15.84 -21.88 5.09
C THR A 49 -16.69 -20.64 4.89
N ILE A 50 -16.03 -19.51 4.75
CA ILE A 50 -16.63 -18.21 4.51
C ILE A 50 -16.60 -17.92 3.01
N ARG A 51 -17.72 -17.48 2.47
CA ARG A 51 -17.90 -17.20 1.04
C ARG A 51 -18.37 -15.77 0.87
N ILE A 52 -17.68 -15.00 0.05
CA ILE A 52 -17.92 -13.58 -0.18
C ILE A 52 -18.00 -13.35 -1.68
N SER A 53 -19.13 -12.81 -2.14
CA SER A 53 -19.32 -12.37 -3.51
C SER A 53 -19.09 -10.86 -3.59
N PHE A 54 -18.22 -10.45 -4.49
CA PHE A 54 -17.91 -9.04 -4.77
C PHE A 54 -18.77 -8.56 -5.95
N ASN A 55 -19.09 -7.27 -6.03
CA ASN A 55 -19.77 -6.73 -7.22
C ASN A 55 -18.79 -6.55 -8.38
N ASP A 56 -17.50 -6.32 -8.07
CA ASP A 56 -16.42 -6.18 -9.04
C ASP A 56 -15.37 -7.30 -8.93
N SER A 57 -14.56 -7.47 -9.98
CA SER A 57 -13.44 -8.42 -9.96
C SER A 57 -12.42 -8.08 -8.86
N ILE A 58 -11.94 -9.09 -8.16
CA ILE A 58 -10.88 -8.95 -7.16
C ILE A 58 -9.57 -8.54 -7.86
N ASN A 59 -9.03 -7.36 -7.53
CA ASN A 59 -7.73 -6.86 -8.01
C ASN A 59 -7.29 -5.65 -7.18
N ASP A 60 -6.95 -5.87 -5.91
CA ASP A 60 -6.55 -4.80 -4.98
C ASP A 60 -5.93 -5.35 -3.68
N LEU A 61 -5.61 -4.47 -2.75
CA LEU A 61 -5.30 -4.74 -1.37
C LEU A 61 -6.60 -4.79 -0.54
N TYR A 62 -6.78 -5.89 0.20
CA TYR A 62 -7.94 -6.11 1.04
C TYR A 62 -7.56 -6.19 2.50
N HIS A 63 -8.39 -5.64 3.37
CA HIS A 63 -8.37 -5.94 4.80
C HIS A 63 -9.24 -7.15 5.07
N ILE A 64 -8.68 -8.12 5.81
CA ILE A 64 -9.44 -9.24 6.39
C ILE A 64 -9.30 -9.14 7.92
N TRP A 65 -10.39 -8.78 8.58
CA TRP A 65 -10.46 -8.61 10.03
C TRP A 65 -11.41 -9.61 10.66
N PHE A 66 -11.03 -10.12 11.83
CA PHE A 66 -11.85 -11.04 12.60
C PHE A 66 -12.30 -10.34 13.89
N LEU A 67 -13.59 -10.49 14.18
CA LEU A 67 -14.24 -9.76 15.25
C LEU A 67 -14.77 -10.72 16.32
N LYS A 68 -14.55 -10.34 17.58
CA LYS A 68 -15.15 -10.95 18.78
C LYS A 68 -15.74 -9.85 19.64
N GLU A 69 -16.98 -10.00 20.05
CA GLU A 69 -17.79 -9.00 20.76
C GLU A 69 -17.77 -7.64 20.05
N GLY A 70 -17.75 -7.67 18.71
CA GLY A 70 -17.68 -6.48 17.86
C GLY A 70 -16.32 -5.76 17.81
N LYS A 71 -15.28 -6.27 18.47
CA LYS A 71 -13.92 -5.72 18.43
C LYS A 71 -13.03 -6.54 17.50
N ILE A 72 -12.14 -5.88 16.77
CA ILE A 72 -11.10 -6.57 15.99
C ILE A 72 -10.15 -7.27 16.95
N VAL A 73 -10.09 -8.59 16.90
CA VAL A 73 -9.28 -9.41 17.81
C VAL A 73 -8.06 -10.05 17.16
N SER A 74 -8.03 -10.10 15.83
CA SER A 74 -6.85 -10.62 15.12
C SER A 74 -6.45 -9.74 13.94
N SER A 75 -5.18 -9.85 13.56
CA SER A 75 -4.61 -9.21 12.35
C SER A 75 -4.60 -7.68 12.43
N LYS A 76 -3.84 -7.12 13.38
CA LYS A 76 -3.56 -5.67 13.41
C LYS A 76 -2.89 -5.24 12.11
N LEU A 77 -3.01 -3.97 11.75
CA LEU A 77 -2.27 -3.44 10.61
C LEU A 77 -0.75 -3.58 10.83
N PRO A 78 0.02 -3.95 9.79
CA PRO A 78 -0.39 -4.26 8.41
C PRO A 78 -0.75 -5.73 8.17
N GLU A 79 -0.71 -6.61 9.19
CA GLU A 79 -0.89 -8.07 9.03
C GLU A 79 -2.28 -8.50 8.52
N SER A 80 -3.29 -7.63 8.57
CA SER A 80 -4.62 -7.87 7.96
C SER A 80 -4.70 -7.56 6.47
N GLN A 81 -3.67 -6.96 5.89
CA GLN A 81 -3.68 -6.54 4.49
C GLN A 81 -3.17 -7.66 3.58
N VAL A 82 -3.97 -8.02 2.58
CA VAL A 82 -3.66 -9.07 1.61
C VAL A 82 -3.87 -8.56 0.20
N TRP A 83 -2.82 -8.61 -0.62
CA TRP A 83 -2.92 -8.34 -2.06
C TRP A 83 -3.56 -9.52 -2.77
N LEU A 84 -4.69 -9.27 -3.43
CA LEU A 84 -5.46 -10.31 -4.12
C LEU A 84 -5.82 -9.88 -5.53
N ASN A 85 -5.79 -10.83 -6.46
CA ASN A 85 -6.37 -10.70 -7.78
C ASN A 85 -7.06 -11.99 -8.21
N GLY A 86 -8.09 -11.93 -9.05
CA GLY A 86 -8.72 -13.11 -9.62
C GLY A 86 -10.24 -13.07 -9.59
N LYS A 87 -10.85 -14.18 -10.04
CA LYS A 87 -12.32 -14.35 -10.09
C LYS A 87 -12.86 -15.31 -9.06
N GLN A 88 -12.02 -16.20 -8.54
CA GLN A 88 -12.39 -17.20 -7.55
C GLN A 88 -11.15 -17.49 -6.70
N VAL A 89 -10.95 -16.63 -5.71
CA VAL A 89 -9.82 -16.68 -4.79
C VAL A 89 -10.17 -17.58 -3.62
N ILE A 90 -9.26 -18.46 -3.22
CA ILE A 90 -9.40 -19.29 -2.03
C ILE A 90 -8.20 -19.04 -1.13
N ILE A 91 -8.44 -18.56 0.10
CA ILE A 91 -7.43 -18.40 1.13
C ILE A 91 -7.60 -19.54 2.13
N LYS A 92 -6.57 -20.35 2.27
CA LYS A 92 -6.47 -21.40 3.29
C LYS A 92 -5.49 -20.95 4.37
N GLY A 93 -5.84 -21.18 5.61
CA GLY A 93 -4.99 -20.80 6.72
C GLY A 93 -5.59 -21.07 8.07
N GLN A 94 -4.98 -20.47 9.08
CA GLN A 94 -5.41 -20.57 10.48
C GLN A 94 -5.45 -19.18 11.11
N ILE A 95 -6.27 -19.04 12.14
CA ILE A 95 -6.32 -17.83 12.97
C ILE A 95 -5.75 -18.17 14.33
N ASP A 96 -4.60 -17.59 14.62
CA ASP A 96 -3.92 -17.65 15.92
C ASP A 96 -3.29 -16.28 16.19
N GLN A 97 -4.05 -15.43 16.89
CA GLN A 97 -3.85 -14.00 17.15
C GLN A 97 -3.80 -13.12 15.89
N LYS A 98 -3.56 -13.72 14.74
CA LYS A 98 -3.52 -13.14 13.40
C LYS A 98 -3.86 -14.20 12.36
N LEU A 99 -4.22 -13.73 11.18
CA LEU A 99 -4.39 -14.56 10.01
C LEU A 99 -3.02 -15.09 9.56
N LYS A 100 -2.81 -16.39 9.70
CA LYS A 100 -1.67 -17.11 9.12
C LYS A 100 -2.13 -17.78 7.85
N ILE A 101 -1.74 -17.22 6.72
CA ILE A 101 -2.10 -17.74 5.40
C ILE A 101 -1.12 -18.84 5.01
N ASP A 102 -1.63 -20.06 4.84
CA ASP A 102 -0.86 -21.21 4.38
C ASP A 102 -0.81 -21.24 2.86
N THR A 103 -1.94 -20.98 2.19
CA THR A 103 -2.04 -21.05 0.73
C THR A 103 -3.12 -20.11 0.22
N VAL A 104 -2.85 -19.46 -0.91
CA VAL A 104 -3.83 -18.72 -1.70
C VAL A 104 -3.94 -19.38 -3.07
N ILE A 105 -5.14 -19.71 -3.50
CA ILE A 105 -5.42 -20.30 -4.81
C ILE A 105 -6.19 -19.27 -5.62
N GLY A 106 -5.85 -19.15 -6.91
CA GLY A 106 -6.55 -18.24 -7.83
C GLY A 106 -6.14 -16.78 -7.73
N SER A 107 -5.03 -16.47 -7.03
CA SER A 107 -4.48 -15.12 -6.88
C SER A 107 -2.95 -15.11 -6.84
N ASP A 108 -2.30 -15.04 -8.00
CA ASP A 108 -0.83 -14.95 -8.10
C ASP A 108 -0.28 -13.67 -7.48
N LEU A 109 -1.06 -12.59 -7.43
CA LEU A 109 -0.63 -11.30 -6.89
C LEU A 109 -0.19 -11.41 -5.42
N PHE A 110 -0.81 -12.31 -4.65
CA PHE A 110 -0.44 -12.56 -3.25
C PHE A 110 1.03 -12.96 -3.11
N TYR A 111 1.45 -13.96 -3.89
CA TYR A 111 2.81 -14.49 -3.83
C TYR A 111 3.80 -13.50 -4.42
N LYS A 112 3.47 -12.93 -5.58
CA LYS A 112 4.32 -11.95 -6.26
C LYS A 112 4.57 -10.69 -5.42
N ALA A 113 3.56 -10.19 -4.71
CA ALA A 113 3.73 -9.04 -3.81
C ALA A 113 4.68 -9.37 -2.63
N ARG A 114 4.63 -10.60 -2.11
CA ARG A 114 5.56 -11.06 -1.06
C ARG A 114 6.98 -11.21 -1.60
N GLU A 115 7.14 -11.83 -2.77
CA GLU A 115 8.43 -11.96 -3.45
C GLU A 115 9.06 -10.59 -3.70
N HIS A 116 8.29 -9.63 -4.22
CA HIS A 116 8.71 -8.24 -4.38
C HIS A 116 9.20 -7.64 -3.07
N ASN A 117 8.39 -7.71 -2.00
CA ASN A 117 8.75 -7.14 -0.71
C ASN A 117 10.01 -7.76 -0.12
N THR A 118 10.16 -9.09 -0.21
CA THR A 118 11.37 -9.79 0.22
C THR A 118 12.59 -9.36 -0.59
N ALA A 119 12.47 -9.32 -1.92
CA ALA A 119 13.55 -8.90 -2.80
C ALA A 119 13.97 -7.45 -2.52
N TYR A 120 13.01 -6.53 -2.45
CA TYR A 120 13.27 -5.12 -2.16
C TYR A 120 13.96 -4.92 -0.80
N ILE A 121 13.48 -5.59 0.25
CA ILE A 121 14.12 -5.54 1.57
C ILE A 121 15.55 -6.08 1.52
N SER A 122 15.81 -7.14 0.75
CA SER A 122 17.16 -7.70 0.58
C SER A 122 18.10 -6.69 -0.06
N LEU A 123 17.67 -6.06 -1.17
CA LEU A 123 18.46 -5.05 -1.88
C LEU A 123 18.86 -3.89 -0.96
N ILE A 124 17.95 -3.43 -0.10
CA ILE A 124 18.22 -2.37 0.87
C ILE A 124 19.21 -2.83 1.95
N LYS A 125 19.03 -4.05 2.49
CA LYS A 125 19.92 -4.62 3.53
C LYS A 125 21.35 -4.85 3.02
N GLU A 126 21.46 -5.31 1.78
CA GLU A 126 22.74 -5.58 1.10
C GLU A 126 23.43 -4.29 0.63
N LYS A 127 22.78 -3.13 0.79
CA LYS A 127 23.29 -1.82 0.36
C LYS A 127 23.67 -1.80 -1.12
N VAL A 128 22.83 -2.46 -1.93
CA VAL A 128 22.97 -2.47 -3.39
C VAL A 128 22.99 -1.03 -3.92
N ALA A 129 23.70 -0.80 -5.02
CA ALA A 129 23.84 0.51 -5.63
C ALA A 129 22.46 1.14 -5.92
N PRO A 130 22.23 2.44 -5.65
CA PRO A 130 20.93 3.06 -5.83
C PRO A 130 20.30 2.85 -7.21
N GLN A 131 21.10 2.90 -8.27
CA GLN A 131 20.66 2.73 -9.65
C GLN A 131 20.15 1.32 -9.96
N GLU A 132 20.71 0.30 -9.31
CA GLU A 132 20.27 -1.09 -9.46
C GLU A 132 18.91 -1.31 -8.77
N ILE A 133 18.72 -0.70 -7.59
CA ILE A 133 17.43 -0.72 -6.88
C ILE A 133 16.37 -0.01 -7.70
N ASP A 134 16.70 1.15 -8.28
CA ASP A 134 15.77 1.91 -9.10
C ASP A 134 15.39 1.16 -10.38
N SER A 135 16.35 0.47 -11.00
CA SER A 135 16.10 -0.39 -12.16
C SER A 135 15.19 -1.57 -11.81
N PHE A 136 15.40 -2.19 -10.64
CA PHE A 136 14.52 -3.23 -10.11
C PHE A 136 13.09 -2.70 -9.92
N LEU A 137 12.93 -1.55 -9.25
CA LEU A 137 11.62 -0.96 -8.99
C LEU A 137 10.88 -0.59 -10.28
N LEU A 138 11.54 0.06 -11.25
CA LEU A 138 10.92 0.41 -12.53
C LEU A 138 10.45 -0.82 -13.31
N LYS A 139 11.25 -1.90 -13.31
CA LYS A 139 10.87 -3.16 -13.94
C LYS A 139 9.64 -3.79 -13.27
N GLU A 140 9.60 -3.77 -11.94
CA GLU A 140 8.48 -4.30 -11.16
C GLU A 140 7.21 -3.48 -11.40
N ILE A 141 7.31 -2.15 -11.44
CA ILE A 141 6.17 -1.27 -11.78
C ILE A 141 5.60 -1.61 -13.15
N ASP A 142 6.44 -1.77 -14.18
CA ASP A 142 5.99 -2.14 -15.53
C ASP A 142 5.36 -3.55 -15.56
N SER A 143 5.89 -4.49 -14.77
CA SER A 143 5.36 -5.86 -14.66
C SER A 143 4.00 -5.93 -13.96
N PHE A 144 3.68 -4.96 -13.10
CA PHE A 144 2.40 -4.86 -12.39
C PHE A 144 1.54 -3.68 -12.88
N ILE A 145 1.78 -3.15 -14.09
CA ILE A 145 1.17 -1.90 -14.58
C ILE A 145 -0.37 -1.91 -14.57
N ASP A 146 -0.97 -3.10 -14.70
CA ASP A 146 -2.43 -3.33 -14.68
C ASP A 146 -3.00 -3.65 -13.28
N SER A 147 -2.19 -3.56 -12.24
CA SER A 147 -2.58 -3.79 -10.84
C SER A 147 -2.33 -2.56 -9.98
N PRO A 148 -3.24 -2.22 -9.03
CA PRO A 148 -2.97 -1.21 -8.00
C PRO A 148 -1.69 -1.46 -7.20
N PHE A 149 -1.18 -2.70 -7.16
CA PHE A 149 0.11 -3.01 -6.53
C PHE A 149 1.28 -2.22 -7.13
N SER A 150 1.25 -1.91 -8.44
CA SER A 150 2.27 -1.05 -9.05
C SER A 150 2.37 0.33 -8.40
N LEU A 151 1.27 0.89 -7.88
CA LEU A 151 1.28 2.17 -7.16
C LEU A 151 2.05 2.07 -5.83
N ALA A 152 1.89 0.96 -5.11
CA ALA A 152 2.67 0.72 -3.89
C ALA A 152 4.19 0.63 -4.19
N ILE A 153 4.57 0.05 -5.33
CA ILE A 153 5.96 0.00 -5.78
C ILE A 153 6.43 1.39 -6.23
N MET A 154 5.56 2.17 -6.91
CA MET A 154 5.85 3.56 -7.27
C MET A 154 6.14 4.42 -6.04
N ASP A 155 5.45 4.22 -4.92
CA ASP A 155 5.74 4.92 -3.67
C ASP A 155 7.17 4.64 -3.18
N ASN A 156 7.64 3.39 -3.26
CA ASN A 156 9.03 3.06 -2.93
C ASN A 156 10.02 3.80 -3.82
N TYR A 157 9.78 3.87 -5.14
CA TYR A 157 10.63 4.61 -6.06
C TYR A 157 10.58 6.13 -5.78
N PHE A 158 9.38 6.67 -5.56
CA PHE A 158 9.16 8.09 -5.29
C PHE A 158 9.95 8.54 -4.06
N PHE A 159 9.83 7.85 -2.92
CA PHE A 159 10.48 8.30 -1.69
C PHE A 159 12.01 8.28 -1.79
N ARG A 160 12.57 7.39 -2.60
CA ARG A 160 14.01 7.34 -2.87
C ARG A 160 14.48 8.50 -3.76
N ASN A 161 13.63 8.94 -4.68
CA ASN A 161 13.98 9.83 -5.78
C ASN A 161 13.22 11.17 -5.76
N GLN A 162 12.60 11.54 -4.64
CA GLN A 162 11.71 12.72 -4.55
C GLN A 162 12.40 14.07 -4.85
N GLU A 163 13.73 14.12 -4.78
CA GLU A 163 14.55 15.29 -5.13
C GLU A 163 15.14 15.22 -6.56
N ASP A 164 15.08 14.06 -7.21
CA ASP A 164 15.55 13.87 -8.59
C ASP A 164 14.39 14.03 -9.58
N ARG A 165 14.32 15.22 -10.19
CA ARG A 165 13.27 15.56 -11.14
C ARG A 165 13.25 14.63 -12.37
N ASP A 166 14.42 14.21 -12.86
CA ASP A 166 14.51 13.34 -14.04
C ASP A 166 14.03 11.93 -13.71
N ALA A 167 14.35 11.43 -12.52
CA ALA A 167 13.84 10.16 -12.00
C ALA A 167 12.32 10.20 -11.83
N LEU A 168 11.76 11.29 -11.29
CA LEU A 168 10.31 11.47 -11.16
C LEU A 168 9.62 11.59 -12.53
N GLN A 169 10.24 12.25 -13.51
CA GLN A 169 9.70 12.33 -14.86
C GLN A 169 9.68 10.94 -15.54
N LYS A 170 10.73 10.13 -15.35
CA LYS A 170 10.75 8.72 -15.79
C LYS A 170 9.61 7.93 -15.16
N LEU A 171 9.39 8.08 -13.85
CA LEU A 171 8.31 7.42 -13.13
C LEU A 171 6.93 7.85 -13.67
N LEU A 172 6.71 9.15 -13.89
CA LEU A 172 5.45 9.67 -14.44
C LEU A 172 5.19 9.11 -15.84
N ASN A 173 6.21 9.08 -16.71
CA ASN A 173 6.09 8.52 -18.05
C ASN A 173 5.70 7.03 -18.01
N LEU A 174 6.28 6.26 -17.10
CA LEU A 174 5.91 4.86 -16.90
C LEU A 174 4.46 4.73 -16.39
N ALA A 175 4.09 5.51 -15.38
CA ALA A 175 2.76 5.50 -14.78
C ALA A 175 1.66 5.97 -15.74
N SER A 176 1.98 6.80 -16.74
CA SER A 176 1.03 7.24 -17.76
C SER A 176 0.43 6.09 -18.58
N LYS A 177 1.09 4.92 -18.61
CA LYS A 177 0.61 3.69 -19.25
C LYS A 177 -0.50 2.99 -18.46
N GLN A 178 -0.66 3.30 -17.17
CA GLN A 178 -1.69 2.69 -16.32
C GLN A 178 -3.09 3.15 -16.74
N LYS A 179 -4.07 2.25 -16.55
CA LYS A 179 -5.50 2.60 -16.75
C LYS A 179 -5.93 3.68 -15.76
N GLU A 180 -6.88 4.53 -16.18
CA GLU A 180 -7.39 5.63 -15.32
C GLU A 180 -7.89 5.16 -13.96
N GLN A 181 -8.53 3.99 -13.88
CA GLN A 181 -9.00 3.42 -12.62
C GLN A 181 -7.86 3.07 -11.63
N ILE A 182 -6.65 2.80 -12.14
CA ILE A 182 -5.46 2.56 -11.32
C ILE A 182 -4.86 3.91 -10.93
N LYS A 183 -4.68 4.83 -11.89
CA LYS A 183 -4.11 6.17 -11.61
C LYS A 183 -4.90 6.95 -10.55
N ASN A 184 -6.23 6.83 -10.60
CA ASN A 184 -7.17 7.50 -9.69
C ASN A 184 -7.59 6.61 -8.51
N HIS A 185 -6.74 5.65 -8.10
CA HIS A 185 -7.02 4.80 -6.96
C HIS A 185 -7.21 5.64 -5.68
N SER A 186 -8.37 5.54 -5.02
CA SER A 186 -8.75 6.49 -3.96
C SER A 186 -7.87 6.48 -2.71
N PHE A 187 -7.17 5.37 -2.45
CA PHE A 187 -6.20 5.26 -1.36
C PHE A 187 -4.73 5.44 -1.77
N LEU A 188 -4.32 4.86 -2.91
CA LEU A 188 -2.94 4.83 -3.38
C LEU A 188 -2.69 6.02 -4.32
N GLY A 189 -2.52 7.21 -3.73
CA GLY A 189 -2.35 8.48 -4.46
C GLY A 189 -0.96 8.72 -5.06
N SER A 190 -0.24 7.67 -5.48
CA SER A 190 1.14 7.77 -5.98
C SER A 190 1.25 8.64 -7.23
N TYR A 191 0.30 8.50 -8.16
CA TYR A 191 0.26 9.27 -9.41
C TYR A 191 0.12 10.78 -9.16
N GLU A 192 -0.91 11.18 -8.41
CA GLU A 192 -1.16 12.59 -8.03
C GLU A 192 0.04 13.18 -7.27
N ARG A 193 0.66 12.39 -6.39
CA ARG A 193 1.84 12.82 -5.62
C ARG A 193 3.01 13.18 -6.54
N ILE A 194 3.26 12.40 -7.58
CA ILE A 194 4.32 12.65 -8.57
C ILE A 194 4.01 13.92 -9.37
N GLU A 195 2.78 14.06 -9.87
CA GLU A 195 2.35 15.25 -10.63
C GLU A 195 2.48 16.52 -9.80
N LYS A 196 1.97 16.49 -8.56
CA LYS A 196 2.08 17.61 -7.63
C LYS A 196 3.54 17.99 -7.38
N ARG A 197 4.42 17.00 -7.17
CA ARG A 197 5.85 17.24 -6.94
C ARG A 197 6.53 17.84 -8.17
N LEU A 198 6.27 17.32 -9.36
CA LEU A 198 6.82 17.83 -10.62
C LEU A 198 6.25 19.21 -11.00
N GLY A 199 5.04 19.53 -10.54
CA GLY A 199 4.41 20.84 -10.71
C GLY A 199 5.03 21.95 -9.86
N ILE A 200 5.82 21.62 -8.84
CA ILE A 200 6.57 22.61 -8.05
C ILE A 200 7.75 23.09 -8.90
N THR A 201 7.60 24.26 -9.52
CA THR A 201 8.66 24.91 -10.31
C THR A 201 9.36 26.04 -9.55
N ARG A 202 8.67 26.64 -8.57
CA ARG A 202 9.18 27.71 -7.72
C ARG A 202 8.48 27.67 -6.36
N LEU A 203 9.26 27.87 -5.29
CA LEU A 203 8.72 28.21 -3.98
C LEU A 203 8.53 29.73 -3.90
N ASP A 204 7.30 30.19 -3.75
CA ASP A 204 6.99 31.62 -3.65
C ASP A 204 7.06 32.10 -2.19
N ILE A 205 8.27 32.19 -1.66
CA ILE A 205 8.48 32.52 -0.24
C ILE A 205 8.07 33.97 0.05
N ASP A 206 8.18 34.85 -0.94
CA ASP A 206 7.79 36.26 -0.84
C ASP A 206 6.29 36.44 -0.54
N SER A 207 5.47 35.39 -0.76
CA SER A 207 4.04 35.39 -0.38
C SER A 207 3.77 35.12 1.10
N TYR A 208 4.79 34.74 1.88
CA TYR A 208 4.69 34.43 3.29
C TYR A 208 5.21 35.58 4.17
N SER A 209 4.57 35.75 5.33
CA SER A 209 5.05 36.60 6.40
C SER A 209 5.51 35.72 7.57
N PHE A 210 6.66 36.04 8.15
CA PHE A 210 7.26 35.31 9.26
C PHE A 210 7.30 36.17 10.51
N TYR A 211 7.47 35.54 11.67
CA TYR A 211 7.80 36.25 12.90
C TYR A 211 9.29 36.12 13.17
N ASP A 212 9.94 37.23 13.52
CA ASP A 212 11.31 37.19 14.01
C ASP A 212 11.37 36.74 15.49
N LEU A 213 12.57 36.69 16.06
CA LEU A 213 12.80 36.31 17.46
C LEU A 213 12.18 37.29 18.47
N GLU A 214 11.79 38.48 18.03
CA GLU A 214 11.12 39.51 18.83
C GLU A 214 9.60 39.52 18.63
N ASN A 215 9.05 38.51 17.94
CA ASN A 215 7.64 38.41 17.53
C ASN A 215 7.16 39.56 16.63
N LYS A 216 8.06 40.19 15.88
CA LYS A 216 7.68 41.16 14.85
C LYS A 216 7.45 40.45 13.53
N VAL A 217 6.43 40.91 12.81
CA VAL A 217 6.16 40.43 11.46
C VAL A 217 7.24 40.94 10.52
N VAL A 218 7.94 40.02 9.86
CA VAL A 218 8.94 40.29 8.83
C VAL A 218 8.49 39.66 7.51
N THR A 219 8.69 40.39 6.42
CA THR A 219 8.53 39.86 5.07
C THR A 219 9.91 39.59 4.50
N THR A 220 10.06 38.47 3.81
CA THR A 220 11.29 38.19 3.06
C THR A 220 11.16 38.77 1.67
N ALA A 221 12.16 39.55 1.25
CA ALA A 221 12.31 39.99 -0.13
C ALA A 221 13.57 39.35 -0.70
N PHE A 222 13.40 38.20 -1.36
CA PHE A 222 14.53 37.51 -1.97
C PHE A 222 14.91 38.20 -3.30
N ASP A 223 16.17 38.64 -3.39
CA ASP A 223 16.76 39.21 -4.61
C ASP A 223 16.98 38.11 -5.65
N LYS A 224 16.38 38.26 -6.84
CA LYS A 224 16.41 37.22 -7.88
C LYS A 224 17.81 36.89 -8.40
N ASP A 225 18.77 37.81 -8.23
CA ASP A 225 20.14 37.61 -8.70
C ASP A 225 21.05 36.95 -7.64
N LYS A 226 20.50 36.67 -6.44
CA LYS A 226 21.24 36.03 -5.35
C LYS A 226 20.79 34.59 -5.14
N LYS A 227 21.73 33.77 -4.67
CA LYS A 227 21.46 32.42 -4.20
C LYS A 227 21.19 32.47 -2.70
N TYR A 228 20.10 31.84 -2.30
CA TYR A 228 19.70 31.73 -0.91
C TYR A 228 19.71 30.26 -0.51
N LEU A 229 20.23 30.01 0.69
CA LEU A 229 20.08 28.74 1.38
C LEU A 229 19.03 28.93 2.46
N LEU A 230 17.99 28.09 2.44
CA LEU A 230 16.92 28.13 3.41
C LEU A 230 17.07 26.91 4.30
N ASP A 231 17.41 27.14 5.55
CA ASP A 231 17.45 26.11 6.58
C ASP A 231 16.14 26.17 7.37
N LEU A 232 15.30 25.16 7.19
CA LEU A 232 13.99 25.05 7.83
C LEU A 232 14.12 24.14 9.06
N TRP A 233 14.31 24.76 10.22
CA TRP A 233 14.53 24.01 11.45
C TRP A 233 13.25 23.62 12.16
N PHE A 234 13.10 22.32 12.44
CA PHE A 234 12.17 21.83 13.46
C PHE A 234 12.94 21.57 14.76
N VAL A 235 12.69 22.42 15.75
CA VAL A 235 13.42 22.49 17.04
C VAL A 235 13.49 21.16 17.80
N ASN A 236 12.54 20.25 17.53
CA ASN A 236 12.42 18.95 18.19
C ASN A 236 12.85 17.76 17.32
N CYS A 237 13.52 17.98 16.19
CA CYS A 237 14.08 16.92 15.34
C CYS A 237 15.58 16.73 15.64
N PRO A 238 15.99 15.67 16.39
CA PRO A 238 17.40 15.45 16.75
C PRO A 238 18.39 15.42 15.58
N PRO A 239 18.12 14.77 14.43
CA PRO A 239 19.05 14.84 13.30
C PRO A 239 19.13 16.25 12.72
N CYS A 240 18.01 16.97 12.62
CA CYS A 240 17.96 18.34 12.12
C CYS A 240 18.80 19.30 12.99
N VAL A 241 18.73 19.15 14.33
CA VAL A 241 19.57 19.94 15.26
C VAL A 241 21.06 19.66 15.07
N LYS A 242 21.43 18.41 14.80
CA LYS A 242 22.83 18.02 14.60
C LYS A 242 23.38 18.60 13.30
N GLU A 243 22.61 18.59 12.22
CA GLU A 243 23.00 19.17 10.94
C GLU A 243 23.12 20.70 11.00
N HIS A 244 22.18 21.37 11.66
CA HIS A 244 22.24 22.83 11.84
C HIS A 244 23.55 23.30 12.48
N LYS A 245 24.03 22.59 13.50
CA LYS A 245 25.32 22.89 14.16
C LYS A 245 26.55 22.73 13.27
N LEU A 246 26.43 22.06 12.12
CA LEU A 246 27.52 21.95 11.14
C LEU A 246 27.54 23.13 10.15
N MET A 247 26.43 23.87 10.07
CA MET A 247 26.22 24.93 9.08
C MET A 247 26.25 26.34 9.68
N ALA A 248 26.04 26.48 10.99
CA ALA A 248 26.14 27.72 11.76
C ALA A 248 27.55 27.92 12.32
#